data_AF-A0A6P4BW70-F1
#
_entry.id   AF-A0A6P4BW70-F1
#
_cell.length_a   1.000
_cell.length_b   1.000
_cell.length_c   1.000
_cell.angle_alpha   90.00
_cell.angle_beta   90.00
_cell.angle_gamma   90.00
#
_symmetry.space_group_name_H-M   'P 1'
#
loop_
_entity.id
_entity.type
_entity.pdbx_description
1 polymer ?
#
loop_
_entity_poly.entity_id
_entity_poly.type
_entity_poly.pdbx_seq_one_letter_code
_entity_poly.pdbx_strand_id
1 'polypeptide(L)'
;MADELYKKGIDGSLSRCLSQADKEISLGEVHRVFPLEINLNTLRILRQDELPVDDYWNAMYDELNNLDSERVLTLENMIQQKKNVVRNYNHRVKEKCFSIGELILKVVLPIEKKSRFLGKWTLATWEGPFQVIELYSGNTYRIKDIDSGNVINSINGKYLKQYRCMPNQD
;
A
#
# COMPACT_ATOMS: atom_id res chain seq x y z
N MET A 1 2.55 -13.92 -17.71
CA MET A 1 1.59 -12.88 -17.29
C MET A 1 1.10 -13.20 -15.86
N ALA A 2 2.00 -13.30 -14.88
CA ALA A 2 1.69 -13.76 -13.51
C ALA A 2 2.48 -13.02 -12.40
N ASP A 3 3.15 -11.91 -12.75
CA ASP A 3 4.11 -11.24 -11.86
C ASP A 3 3.49 -10.04 -11.09
N GLU A 4 2.17 -9.90 -11.13
CA GLU A 4 1.46 -8.76 -10.55
C GLU A 4 0.82 -9.04 -9.19
N LEU A 5 0.77 -10.30 -8.74
CA LEU A 5 0.15 -10.67 -7.45
C LEU A 5 0.87 -10.08 -6.22
N TYR A 6 2.07 -9.53 -6.41
CA TYR A 6 2.90 -8.93 -5.34
C TYR A 6 3.17 -7.44 -5.51
N LYS A 7 2.76 -6.84 -6.63
CA LYS A 7 2.72 -5.39 -6.76
C LYS A 7 1.39 -4.92 -6.22
N LYS A 8 1.34 -4.64 -4.92
CA LYS A 8 0.19 -3.95 -4.34
C LYS A 8 0.08 -2.59 -5.05
N GLY A 9 -0.88 -2.46 -5.95
CA GLY A 9 -1.37 -1.15 -6.36
C GLY A 9 -1.74 -0.37 -5.10
N ILE A 10 -1.53 0.93 -5.10
CA ILE A 10 -1.85 1.76 -3.93
C ILE A 10 -3.37 1.89 -3.89
N ASP A 11 -4.01 0.91 -3.28
CA ASP A 11 -5.37 0.99 -2.76
C ASP A 11 -5.35 1.83 -1.48
N GLY A 12 -6.41 2.63 -1.26
CA GLY A 12 -6.52 3.71 -0.25
C GLY A 12 -6.29 3.35 1.22
N SER A 13 -5.83 2.14 1.52
CA SER A 13 -5.51 1.64 2.85
C SER A 13 -4.15 2.09 3.40
N LEU A 14 -3.34 2.85 2.62
CA LEU A 14 -1.99 3.31 3.01
C LEU A 14 -1.94 4.72 3.63
N SER A 15 -3.07 5.38 3.91
CA SER A 15 -3.09 6.70 4.58
C SER A 15 -2.46 6.71 5.99
N ARG A 16 -2.22 5.54 6.59
CA ARG A 16 -1.54 5.43 7.91
C ARG A 16 -0.03 5.66 7.85
N CYS A 17 0.59 5.59 6.66
CA CYS A 17 2.02 5.79 6.48
C CYS A 17 2.38 7.19 5.95
N LEU A 18 1.38 8.00 5.66
CA LEU A 18 1.51 9.36 5.15
C LEU A 18 1.72 10.34 6.31
N SER A 19 2.62 11.32 6.12
CA SER A 19 2.71 12.50 6.98
C SER A 19 1.36 13.22 7.02
N GLN A 20 1.09 14.05 8.03
CA GLN A 20 -0.17 14.80 8.11
C GLN A 20 -0.40 15.66 6.83
N ALA A 21 0.67 16.23 6.27
CA ALA A 21 0.64 16.94 5.00
C ALA A 21 0.36 16.02 3.80
N ASP A 22 0.93 14.81 3.79
CA ASP A 22 0.72 13.84 2.70
C ASP A 22 -0.69 13.24 2.72
N LYS A 23 -1.34 13.19 3.90
CA LYS A 23 -2.75 12.81 4.03
C LYS A 23 -3.67 13.84 3.41
N GLU A 24 -3.39 15.13 3.60
CA GLU A 24 -4.16 16.24 3.00
C GLU A 24 -4.08 16.21 1.47
N ILE A 25 -2.92 15.88 0.92
CA ILE A 25 -2.73 15.69 -0.53
C ILE A 25 -3.55 14.49 -1.04
N SER A 26 -3.55 13.37 -0.31
CA SER A 26 -4.33 12.18 -0.68
C SER A 26 -5.86 12.36 -0.55
N LEU A 27 -6.32 13.17 0.41
CA LEU A 27 -7.73 13.54 0.58
C LEU A 27 -8.19 14.58 -0.45
N GLY A 28 -7.26 15.21 -1.16
CA GLY A 28 -7.54 16.09 -2.30
C GLY A 28 -8.01 15.34 -3.56
N GLU A 29 -7.91 14.01 -3.63
CA GLU A 29 -8.24 13.23 -4.83
C GLU A 29 -9.74 13.20 -5.22
N VAL A 30 -10.69 13.82 -4.49
CA VAL A 30 -12.14 13.72 -4.85
C VAL A 30 -12.94 15.04 -4.78
N HIS A 31 -12.36 16.22 -4.55
CA HIS A 31 -13.23 17.43 -4.50
C HIS A 31 -12.59 18.75 -4.93
N ARG A 32 -12.48 18.94 -6.25
CA ARG A 32 -12.91 20.12 -7.04
C ARG A 32 -12.03 20.29 -8.27
N VAL A 33 -12.52 19.78 -9.39
CA VAL A 33 -12.29 20.44 -10.69
C VAL A 33 -13.21 21.66 -10.74
N PHE A 34 -13.01 22.59 -9.80
CA PHE A 34 -13.53 23.95 -9.89
C PHE A 34 -12.29 24.80 -10.09
N PRO A 35 -12.27 25.77 -11.03
CA PRO A 35 -11.16 26.70 -11.11
C PRO A 35 -11.02 27.34 -9.72
N LEU A 36 -9.92 27.06 -9.03
CA LEU A 36 -9.55 27.66 -7.74
C LEU A 36 -9.62 29.20 -7.80
N GLU A 37 -9.51 29.71 -9.03
CA GLU A 37 -9.57 31.10 -9.46
C GLU A 37 -10.81 31.89 -9.03
N ILE A 38 -11.96 31.27 -8.77
CA ILE A 38 -13.18 32.01 -8.41
C ILE A 38 -13.21 32.36 -6.91
N ASN A 39 -12.40 31.71 -6.07
CA ASN A 39 -12.46 31.87 -4.60
C ASN A 39 -11.14 32.35 -3.97
N LEU A 40 -10.11 32.58 -4.77
CA LEU A 40 -8.87 33.23 -4.34
C LEU A 40 -8.85 34.65 -4.90
N ASN A 41 -8.63 35.65 -4.04
CA ASN A 41 -8.31 37.03 -4.42
C ASN A 41 -6.92 37.07 -5.08
N THR A 42 -6.76 36.38 -6.21
CA THR A 42 -5.56 36.39 -7.02
C THR A 42 -5.27 37.81 -7.47
N LEU A 43 -3.99 38.16 -7.65
CA LEU A 43 -3.59 39.48 -8.17
C LEU A 43 -4.31 39.81 -9.48
N ARG A 44 -4.68 38.79 -10.25
CA ARG A 44 -5.52 38.83 -11.46
C ARG A 44 -6.86 39.54 -11.25
N ILE A 45 -7.62 39.19 -10.21
CA ILE A 45 -8.91 39.82 -9.88
C ILE A 45 -8.69 41.23 -9.31
N LEU A 46 -7.60 41.41 -8.57
CA LEU A 46 -7.32 42.66 -7.86
C LEU A 46 -6.76 43.78 -8.76
N ARG A 47 -6.13 43.45 -9.88
CA ARG A 47 -5.43 44.42 -10.75
C ARG A 47 -5.89 44.43 -12.21
N GLN A 48 -7.04 43.83 -12.50
CA GLN A 48 -7.57 43.72 -13.87
C GLN A 48 -7.73 45.08 -14.56
N ASP A 49 -8.06 46.14 -13.80
CA ASP A 49 -8.27 47.50 -14.32
C ASP A 49 -7.00 48.37 -14.31
N GLU A 50 -5.88 47.86 -13.77
CA GLU A 50 -4.65 48.64 -13.55
C GLU A 50 -3.53 48.34 -14.56
N LEU A 51 -3.70 47.32 -15.41
CA LEU A 51 -2.68 46.87 -16.36
C LEU A 51 -3.07 47.17 -17.82
N PRO A 52 -2.12 47.62 -18.66
CA PRO A 52 -2.36 47.68 -20.10
C PRO A 52 -2.59 46.27 -20.66
N VAL A 53 -3.39 46.20 -21.73
CA VAL A 53 -3.94 44.94 -22.27
C VAL A 53 -2.84 43.92 -22.61
N ASP A 54 -1.71 44.36 -23.18
CA ASP A 54 -0.61 43.46 -23.54
C ASP A 54 0.09 42.87 -22.32
N ASP A 55 0.34 43.67 -21.27
CA ASP A 55 0.96 43.20 -20.03
C ASP A 55 0.02 42.26 -19.26
N TYR A 56 -1.29 42.49 -19.33
CA TYR A 56 -2.30 41.58 -18.80
C TYR A 56 -2.25 40.21 -19.48
N TRP A 57 -2.21 40.17 -20.81
CA TRP A 57 -2.13 38.91 -21.55
C TRP A 57 -0.83 38.18 -21.29
N ASN A 58 0.32 38.88 -21.23
CA ASN A 58 1.60 38.27 -20.91
C ASN A 58 1.61 37.66 -19.49
N ALA A 59 1.11 38.39 -18.49
CA ALA A 59 1.00 37.88 -17.12
C ALA A 59 0.04 36.68 -17.03
N MET A 60 -1.06 36.68 -17.80
CA MET A 60 -2.00 35.56 -17.89
C MET A 60 -1.33 34.30 -18.44
N TYR A 61 -0.56 34.45 -19.53
CA TYR A 61 0.17 33.34 -20.14
C TYR A 61 1.22 32.77 -19.20
N ASP A 62 1.95 33.62 -18.47
CA ASP A 62 2.95 33.19 -17.50
C ASP A 62 2.31 32.45 -16.31
N GLU A 63 1.19 32.94 -15.77
CA GLU A 63 0.48 32.29 -14.66
C GLU A 63 -0.06 30.91 -15.08
N LEU A 64 -0.63 30.79 -16.27
CA LEU A 64 -1.09 29.51 -16.82
C LEU A 64 0.06 28.52 -17.04
N ASN A 65 1.18 28.97 -17.60
CA ASN A 65 2.37 28.13 -17.78
C ASN A 65 2.96 27.68 -16.44
N ASN A 66 2.96 28.55 -15.43
CA ASN A 66 3.39 28.20 -14.08
C ASN A 66 2.46 27.15 -13.46
N LEU A 67 1.14 27.30 -13.60
CA LEU A 67 0.17 26.33 -13.09
C LEU A 67 0.34 24.94 -13.71
N ASP A 68 0.57 24.86 -15.02
CA ASP A 68 0.79 23.58 -15.69
C ASP A 68 2.14 22.96 -15.30
N SER A 69 3.17 23.78 -15.12
CA SER A 69 4.47 23.32 -14.61
C SER A 69 4.37 22.74 -13.20
N GLU A 70 3.64 23.40 -12.31
CA GLU A 70 3.38 22.92 -10.95
C GLU A 70 2.56 21.63 -10.92
N ARG A 71 1.56 21.50 -11.81
CA ARG A 71 0.78 20.25 -11.97
C ARG A 71 1.66 19.08 -12.42
N VAL A 72 2.55 19.30 -13.39
CA VAL A 72 3.48 18.26 -13.85
C VAL A 72 4.43 17.86 -12.72
N LEU A 73 5.02 18.83 -12.03
CA LEU A 73 5.94 18.58 -10.92
C LEU A 73 5.27 17.81 -9.77
N THR A 74 4.04 18.19 -9.40
CA THR A 74 3.28 17.48 -8.35
C THR A 74 2.96 16.04 -8.75
N LEU A 75 2.58 15.79 -10.00
CA LEU A 75 2.36 14.43 -10.52
C LEU A 75 3.64 13.58 -10.50
N GLU A 76 4.77 14.15 -10.95
CA GLU A 76 6.06 13.47 -10.93
C GLU A 76 6.49 13.11 -9.50
N ASN A 77 6.34 14.05 -8.57
CA ASN A 77 6.60 13.83 -7.15
C ASN A 77 5.71 12.72 -6.58
N MET A 78 4.42 12.71 -6.89
CA MET A 78 3.52 11.64 -6.48
C MET A 78 3.96 10.29 -7.05
N ILE A 79 4.29 10.21 -8.34
CA ILE A 79 4.77 8.98 -8.97
C ILE A 79 6.06 8.49 -8.28
N GLN A 80 6.99 9.41 -8.00
CA GLN A 80 8.24 9.09 -7.33
C GLN A 80 8.03 8.61 -5.88
N GLN A 81 7.14 9.26 -5.15
CA GLN A 81 6.73 8.82 -3.81
C GLN A 81 6.12 7.42 -3.85
N LYS A 82 5.18 7.16 -4.77
CA LYS A 82 4.58 5.83 -4.96
C LYS A 82 5.65 4.77 -5.23
N LYS A 83 6.62 5.06 -6.11
CA LYS A 83 7.77 4.17 -6.38
C LYS A 83 8.63 3.91 -5.15
N ASN A 84 8.94 4.96 -4.39
CA ASN A 84 9.73 4.86 -3.17
C ASN A 84 9.03 4.02 -2.10
N VAL A 85 7.72 4.18 -1.91
CA VAL A 85 6.93 3.38 -0.97
C VAL A 85 6.95 1.89 -1.36
N VAL A 86 6.73 1.57 -2.64
CA VAL A 86 6.77 0.19 -3.13
C VAL A 86 8.16 -0.42 -2.94
N ARG A 87 9.23 0.31 -3.31
CA ARG A 87 10.62 -0.14 -3.11
C ARG A 87 10.92 -0.35 -1.63
N ASN A 88 10.49 0.59 -0.78
CA ASN A 88 10.69 0.54 0.65
C ASN A 88 9.86 -0.58 1.33
N TYR A 89 8.71 -0.95 0.78
CA TYR A 89 7.98 -2.11 1.24
C TYR A 89 8.66 -3.41 0.81
N ASN A 90 8.96 -3.54 -0.49
CA ASN A 90 9.48 -4.76 -1.08
C ASN A 90 10.87 -5.14 -0.53
N HIS A 91 11.76 -4.18 -0.24
CA HIS A 91 13.08 -4.53 0.33
C HIS A 91 13.00 -5.16 1.74
N ARG A 92 11.89 -4.96 2.47
CA ARG A 92 11.69 -5.55 3.80
C ARG A 92 11.05 -6.93 3.75
N VAL A 93 10.42 -7.27 2.62
CA VAL A 93 9.78 -8.58 2.44
C VAL A 93 10.89 -9.60 2.17
N LYS A 94 11.18 -10.42 3.18
CA LYS A 94 12.03 -11.60 2.99
C LYS A 94 11.19 -12.72 2.38
N GLU A 95 11.61 -13.21 1.23
CA GLU A 95 11.05 -14.43 0.65
C GLU A 95 11.31 -15.60 1.60
N LYS A 96 10.27 -16.41 1.81
CA LYS A 96 10.41 -17.69 2.48
C LYS A 96 10.25 -18.76 1.40
N CYS A 97 11.05 -19.81 1.46
CA CYS A 97 10.94 -20.93 0.54
C CYS A 97 10.57 -22.16 1.37
N PHE A 98 9.42 -22.74 1.08
CA PHE A 98 8.99 -24.02 1.64
C PHE A 98 8.85 -25.03 0.51
N SER A 99 9.13 -26.29 0.79
CA SER A 99 8.97 -27.38 -0.17
C SER A 99 7.60 -28.03 -0.05
N ILE A 100 7.11 -28.66 -1.12
CA ILE A 100 5.91 -29.49 -1.06
C ILE A 100 6.14 -30.60 -0.03
N GLY A 101 5.14 -30.84 0.83
CA GLY A 101 5.20 -31.81 1.92
C GLY A 101 5.78 -31.26 3.23
N GLU A 102 6.35 -30.06 3.23
CA GLU A 102 6.94 -29.46 4.43
C GLU A 102 5.88 -29.02 5.43
N LEU A 103 6.18 -29.22 6.73
CA LEU A 103 5.32 -28.78 7.82
C LEU A 103 5.60 -27.32 8.20
N ILE A 104 4.54 -26.56 8.32
CA ILE A 104 4.57 -25.11 8.55
C ILE A 104 3.47 -24.70 9.52
N LEU A 105 3.70 -23.62 10.23
CA LEU A 105 2.73 -22.95 11.09
C LEU A 105 2.14 -21.74 10.36
N LYS A 106 0.83 -21.53 10.50
CA LYS A 106 0.13 -20.33 9.99
C LYS A 106 0.01 -19.30 11.10
N VAL A 107 0.17 -18.01 10.80
CA VAL A 107 -0.12 -16.95 11.77
C VAL A 107 -1.63 -16.67 11.83
N VAL A 108 -2.18 -16.59 13.05
CA VAL A 108 -3.56 -16.11 13.27
C VAL A 108 -3.55 -14.59 13.31
N LEU A 109 -4.17 -13.97 12.31
CA LEU A 109 -4.30 -12.51 12.27
C LEU A 109 -5.31 -12.02 13.32
N PRO A 110 -5.12 -10.83 13.91
CA PRO A 110 -6.07 -10.27 14.88
C PRO A 110 -7.50 -10.16 14.35
N ILE A 111 -7.68 -9.99 13.03
CA ILE A 111 -8.99 -9.94 12.39
C ILE A 111 -9.72 -11.29 12.38
N GLU A 112 -8.98 -12.40 12.45
CA GLU A 112 -9.53 -13.76 12.52
C GLU A 112 -9.97 -14.10 13.96
N LYS A 113 -9.45 -13.39 14.97
CA LYS A 113 -9.84 -13.57 16.36
C LYS A 113 -11.20 -12.91 16.62
N LYS A 114 -12.25 -13.72 16.77
CA LYS A 114 -13.60 -13.26 17.16
C LYS A 114 -13.68 -12.65 18.58
N SER A 115 -12.59 -12.62 19.36
CA SER A 115 -12.58 -12.15 20.74
C SER A 115 -11.78 -10.86 20.91
N ARG A 116 -12.46 -9.79 21.33
CA ARG A 116 -11.90 -8.49 21.74
C ARG A 116 -11.20 -8.52 23.11
N PHE A 117 -11.23 -9.66 23.83
CA PHE A 117 -10.82 -9.73 25.23
C PHE A 117 -9.35 -10.03 25.48
N LEU A 118 -8.61 -10.49 24.46
CA LEU A 118 -7.17 -10.69 24.60
C LEU A 118 -6.46 -9.39 24.23
N GLY A 119 -6.03 -8.66 25.26
CA GLY A 119 -5.32 -7.39 25.13
C GLY A 119 -4.14 -7.48 24.15
N LYS A 120 -3.70 -6.31 23.68
CA LYS A 120 -2.67 -5.99 22.67
C LYS A 120 -1.35 -6.80 22.69
N TRP A 121 -1.15 -7.71 23.64
CA TRP A 121 0.07 -8.45 23.90
C TRP A 121 -0.04 -9.97 23.71
N THR A 122 -1.19 -10.50 23.28
CA THR A 122 -1.22 -11.91 22.84
C THR A 122 -0.62 -12.05 21.46
N LEU A 123 0.71 -12.14 21.50
CA LEU A 123 1.63 -12.86 20.61
C LEU A 123 0.88 -13.57 19.49
N ALA A 124 1.21 -13.22 18.24
CA ALA A 124 0.68 -13.84 17.05
C ALA A 124 0.59 -15.36 17.26
N THR A 125 -0.64 -15.85 17.46
CA THR A 125 -0.86 -17.25 17.81
C THR A 125 -0.57 -18.01 16.53
N TRP A 126 0.47 -18.84 16.56
CA TRP A 126 0.75 -19.75 15.47
C TRP A 126 -0.28 -20.88 15.56
N GLU A 127 -0.99 -21.12 14.48
CA GLU A 127 -2.00 -22.15 14.33
C GLU A 127 -1.38 -23.32 13.58
N GLY A 128 -1.63 -24.53 14.11
CA GLY A 128 -1.49 -25.85 13.48
C GLY A 128 -0.12 -26.19 12.88
N PRO A 129 0.27 -27.46 12.84
CA PRO A 129 1.12 -27.92 11.75
C PRO A 129 0.25 -28.10 10.49
N PHE A 130 0.49 -27.27 9.49
CA PHE A 130 -0.04 -27.41 8.13
C PHE A 130 1.00 -28.04 7.23
N GLN A 131 0.57 -28.75 6.20
CA GLN A 131 1.43 -29.29 5.14
C GLN A 131 1.30 -28.48 3.86
N VAL A 132 2.42 -28.14 3.23
CA VAL A 132 2.42 -27.50 1.90
C VAL A 132 2.02 -28.53 0.84
N ILE A 133 0.98 -28.23 0.06
CA ILE A 133 0.49 -29.10 -1.02
C ILE A 133 0.98 -28.62 -2.39
N GLU A 134 1.02 -27.30 -2.59
CA GLU A 134 1.36 -26.69 -3.88
C GLU A 134 2.05 -25.33 -3.69
N LEU A 135 2.93 -25.01 -4.62
CA LEU A 135 3.70 -23.77 -4.68
C LEU A 135 3.18 -22.91 -5.83
N TYR A 136 2.86 -21.65 -5.55
CA TYR A 136 2.56 -20.67 -6.59
C TYR A 136 3.72 -19.69 -6.75
N SER A 137 3.74 -18.99 -7.88
CA SER A 137 4.71 -17.93 -8.13
C SER A 137 4.62 -16.84 -7.06
N GLY A 138 5.78 -16.36 -6.62
CA GLY A 138 5.88 -15.18 -5.77
C GLY A 138 5.74 -15.40 -4.27
N ASN A 139 6.06 -16.56 -3.67
CA ASN A 139 5.94 -16.80 -2.21
C ASN A 139 4.47 -16.95 -1.73
N THR A 140 3.60 -17.54 -2.57
CA THR A 140 2.23 -17.97 -2.21
C THR A 140 2.14 -19.49 -2.21
N TYR A 141 1.42 -20.06 -1.26
CA TYR A 141 1.34 -21.50 -1.01
C TYR A 141 -0.11 -21.97 -0.90
N ARG A 142 -0.38 -23.20 -1.32
CA ARG A 142 -1.59 -23.96 -0.95
C ARG A 142 -1.24 -24.90 0.19
N ILE A 143 -1.97 -24.81 1.30
CA ILE A 143 -1.64 -25.54 2.53
C ILE A 143 -2.83 -26.38 3.01
N LYS A 144 -2.56 -27.53 3.59
CA LYS A 144 -3.55 -28.43 4.19
C LYS A 144 -3.34 -28.52 5.68
N ASP A 145 -4.42 -28.45 6.45
CA ASP A 145 -4.37 -28.84 7.85
C ASP A 145 -4.25 -30.37 7.97
N ILE A 146 -3.33 -30.83 8.81
CA ILE A 146 -3.12 -32.27 9.06
C ILE A 146 -4.31 -32.86 9.79
N ASP A 147 -4.86 -32.13 10.76
CA ASP A 147 -5.88 -32.66 11.68
C ASP A 147 -7.27 -32.58 11.06
N SER A 148 -7.66 -31.40 10.58
CA SER A 148 -9.01 -31.19 10.03
C SER A 148 -9.14 -31.53 8.53
N GLY A 149 -8.01 -31.69 7.83
CA GLY A 149 -7.99 -31.89 6.37
C GLY A 149 -8.39 -30.66 5.55
N ASN A 150 -8.69 -29.54 6.21
CA ASN A 150 -9.09 -28.29 5.56
C ASN A 150 -7.97 -27.74 4.67
N VAL A 151 -8.33 -27.27 3.48
CA VAL A 151 -7.38 -26.72 2.51
C VAL A 151 -7.52 -25.20 2.44
N ILE A 152 -6.40 -24.50 2.57
CA ILE A 152 -6.29 -23.07 2.32
C ILE A 152 -5.66 -22.90 0.96
N ASN A 153 -6.46 -22.41 0.00
CA ASN A 153 -6.09 -22.35 -1.42
C ASN A 153 -4.90 -21.44 -1.69
N SER A 154 -4.78 -20.31 -1.02
CA SER A 154 -3.70 -19.35 -1.25
C SER A 154 -3.34 -18.60 0.02
N ILE A 155 -2.09 -18.72 0.47
CA ILE A 155 -1.54 -17.97 1.61
C ILE A 155 -0.12 -17.47 1.31
N ASN A 156 0.16 -16.24 1.72
CA ASN A 156 1.48 -15.64 1.55
C ASN A 156 2.48 -16.20 2.58
N GLY A 157 3.68 -16.59 2.13
CA GLY A 157 4.73 -17.15 2.98
C GLY A 157 5.20 -16.24 4.11
N LYS A 158 4.98 -14.91 4.03
CA LYS A 158 5.22 -14.00 5.16
C LYS A 158 4.46 -14.39 6.43
N TYR A 159 3.30 -15.03 6.26
CA TYR A 159 2.40 -15.50 7.32
C TYR A 159 2.66 -16.95 7.73
N LEU A 160 3.67 -17.59 7.16
CA LEU A 160 4.03 -18.98 7.42
C LEU A 160 5.36 -19.07 8.13
N LYS A 161 5.57 -20.12 8.93
CA LYS A 161 6.86 -20.41 9.58
C LYS A 161 7.12 -21.90 9.54
N GLN A 162 8.35 -22.32 9.28
CA GLN A 162 8.71 -23.73 9.34
C GLN A 162 8.38 -24.33 10.72
N TYR A 163 7.68 -25.47 10.72
CA TYR A 163 7.45 -26.25 11.92
C TYR A 163 8.71 -27.05 12.24
N ARG A 164 9.23 -26.91 13.47
CA ARG A 164 10.33 -27.74 13.97
C ARG A 164 9.77 -28.67 15.02
N CYS A 165 9.73 -29.96 14.72
CA CYS A 165 9.45 -30.97 15.72
C CYS A 165 10.67 -31.07 16.64
N MET A 166 10.49 -30.91 17.95
CA MET A 166 11.55 -31.24 18.90
C MET A 166 11.78 -32.76 18.82
N PRO A 167 13.03 -33.25 18.77
CA PRO A 167 13.27 -34.68 18.81
C PRO A 167 12.75 -35.22 20.14
N ASN A 168 11.95 -36.29 20.08
CA ASN A 168 11.57 -37.04 21.27
C ASN A 168 12.86 -37.55 21.93
N GLN A 169 13.10 -37.14 23.17
CA GLN A 169 14.12 -37.78 24.01
C GLN A 169 13.50 -39.10 24.48
N ASP A 170 13.83 -40.18 23.78
CA ASP A 170 13.66 -41.55 24.27
C ASP A 170 14.73 -41.88 25.32
#